data_AF-A0A9P3U155-F1
#
_entry.id   AF-A0A9P3U155-F1
#
_cell.length_a   1.000
_cell.length_b   1.000
_cell.length_c   1.000
_cell.angle_alpha   90.00
_cell.angle_beta   90.00
_cell.angle_gamma   90.00
#
_symmetry.space_group_name_H-M   'P 1'
#
loop_
_entity.id
_entity.type
_entity.pdbx_description
1 polymer ?
#
loop_
_entity_poly.entity_id
_entity_poly.type
_entity_poly.pdbx_seq_one_letter_code
_entity_poly.pdbx_strand_id
1 'polypeptide(L)'
;MYFTYIIRCKDDSLYTGYTSNIVRRMNEHKLGINSKYTRAKGFKKLEVYFVTNTKSNAMKLEYYIKKLTRNKKLSIIKNPSILINLIDNKEDYIIGNEIEQLT
;
A
#
# COMPACT_ATOMS: atom_id res chain seq x y z
N MET A 1 -6.33 -13.06 -4.01
CA MET A 1 -6.18 -11.85 -3.19
C MET A 1 -5.15 -10.93 -3.83
N TYR A 2 -5.39 -9.63 -3.79
CA TYR A 2 -4.50 -8.60 -4.29
C TYR A 2 -4.30 -7.54 -3.21
N PHE A 3 -3.13 -6.93 -3.16
CA PHE A 3 -2.73 -6.00 -2.11
C PHE A 3 -2.47 -4.63 -2.71
N THR A 4 -3.08 -3.60 -2.17
CA THR A 4 -2.73 -2.20 -2.42
C THR A 4 -2.02 -1.67 -1.19
N TYR A 5 -0.89 -0.99 -1.33
CA TYR A 5 -0.06 -0.62 -0.18
C TYR A 5 0.47 0.81 -0.27
N ILE A 6 0.79 1.36 0.89
CA ILE A 6 1.58 2.59 1.04
C ILE A 6 2.85 2.25 1.81
N ILE A 7 3.99 2.63 1.24
CA ILE A 7 5.28 2.56 1.92
C ILE A 7 5.83 3.96 2.16
N ARG A 8 6.70 4.08 3.16
CA ARG A 8 7.53 5.25 3.39
C ARG A 8 8.94 5.01 2.87
N CYS A 9 9.48 5.99 2.17
CA CYS A 9 10.87 6.02 1.74
C CYS A 9 11.78 6.67 2.79
N LYS A 10 13.11 6.59 2.62
CA LYS A 10 14.07 7.19 3.57
C LYS A 10 14.00 8.72 3.62
N ASP A 11 13.63 9.36 2.51
CA ASP A 11 13.38 10.81 2.40
C ASP A 11 11.96 11.23 2.85
N ASP A 12 11.26 10.34 3.57
CA ASP A 12 9.87 10.49 4.01
C ASP A 12 8.84 10.72 2.88
N SER A 13 9.21 10.54 1.62
CA SER A 13 8.24 10.43 0.52
C SER A 13 7.37 9.18 0.70
N LEU A 14 6.16 9.24 0.16
CA LEU A 14 5.19 8.15 0.21
C LEU A 14 5.02 7.57 -1.20
N TYR A 15 5.17 6.25 -1.31
CA TYR A 15 4.92 5.52 -2.54
C TYR A 15 3.70 4.62 -2.38
N THR A 16 2.88 4.53 -3.42
CA THR A 16 1.69 3.67 -3.47
C THR A 16 1.81 2.70 -4.63
N GLY A 17 1.59 1.43 -4.36
CA GLY A 17 1.61 0.37 -5.37
C GLY A 17 0.57 -0.71 -5.09
N TYR A 18 0.46 -1.67 -6.00
CA TYR A 18 -0.27 -2.91 -5.78
C TYR A 18 0.57 -4.14 -6.14
N THR A 19 0.17 -5.32 -5.67
CA THR A 19 0.83 -6.61 -5.96
C THR A 19 -0.12 -7.78 -5.65
N SER A 20 0.10 -8.95 -6.25
CA SER A 20 -0.55 -10.21 -5.83
C SER A 20 0.21 -10.93 -4.70
N ASN A 21 1.46 -10.52 -4.42
CA ASN A 21 2.27 -11.08 -3.34
C ASN A 21 3.00 -9.94 -2.61
N ILE A 22 2.51 -9.60 -1.40
CA ILE A 22 3.02 -8.47 -0.63
C ILE A 22 4.38 -8.76 0.00
N VAL A 23 4.62 -9.99 0.48
CA VAL A 23 5.89 -10.42 1.08
C VAL A 23 7.03 -10.26 0.08
N ARG A 24 6.89 -10.88 -1.12
CA ARG A 24 7.87 -10.77 -2.20
C ARG A 24 8.12 -9.30 -2.57
N ARG A 25 7.06 -8.51 -2.71
CA ARG A 25 7.18 -7.11 -3.15
C ARG A 25 7.89 -6.22 -2.13
N MET A 26 7.69 -6.46 -0.84
CA MET A 26 8.38 -5.71 0.21
C MET A 26 9.86 -6.09 0.28
N ASN A 27 10.20 -7.36 0.05
CA ASN A 27 11.60 -7.78 -0.09
C ASN A 27 12.27 -7.15 -1.33
N GLU A 28 11.59 -7.12 -2.47
CA GLU A 28 12.07 -6.41 -3.67
C GLU A 28 12.35 -4.92 -3.39
N HIS A 29 11.46 -4.24 -2.66
CA HIS A 29 11.69 -2.84 -2.26
C HIS A 29 12.88 -2.67 -1.31
N LYS A 30 13.04 -3.56 -0.32
CA LYS A 30 14.20 -3.55 0.59
C LYS A 30 15.51 -3.74 -0.17
N LEU A 31 15.54 -4.64 -1.15
CA LEU A 31 16.71 -4.97 -1.96
C LEU A 31 16.92 -4.03 -3.16
N GLY A 32 15.98 -3.14 -3.46
CA GLY A 32 16.03 -2.26 -4.63
C GLY A 32 15.78 -2.95 -5.98
N ILE A 33 15.26 -4.18 -5.98
CA ILE A 33 14.98 -4.99 -7.18
C ILE A 33 13.62 -4.59 -7.76
N ASN A 34 13.50 -4.46 -9.09
CA ASN A 34 12.23 -4.12 -9.78
C ASN A 34 11.50 -2.90 -9.18
N SER A 35 12.30 -1.92 -8.73
CA SER A 35 11.88 -0.90 -7.77
C SER A 35 12.51 0.45 -8.10
N LYS A 36 12.43 0.91 -9.36
CA LYS A 36 13.14 2.13 -9.83
C LYS A 36 13.00 3.32 -8.86
N TYR A 37 11.77 3.61 -8.40
CA TYR A 37 11.49 4.72 -7.50
C TYR A 37 12.08 4.52 -6.10
N THR A 38 11.77 3.40 -5.45
CA THR A 38 12.21 3.11 -4.08
C THR A 38 13.70 2.75 -3.99
N ARG A 39 14.31 2.28 -5.08
CA ARG A 39 15.77 2.14 -5.20
C ARG A 39 16.46 3.50 -5.14
N ALA A 40 15.90 4.51 -5.81
CA ALA A 40 16.46 5.87 -5.79
C ALA A 40 16.20 6.61 -4.46
N LYS A 41 15.04 6.38 -3.83
CA LYS A 41 14.63 7.08 -2.59
C LYS A 41 14.90 6.31 -1.30
N GLY A 42 15.24 5.03 -1.41
CA GLY A 42 15.41 4.08 -0.31
C GLY A 42 14.08 3.65 0.33
N PHE A 43 13.89 2.35 0.55
CA PHE A 43 12.78 1.84 1.36
C PHE A 43 13.04 2.09 2.86
N LYS A 44 12.04 2.57 3.60
CA LYS A 44 12.08 2.74 5.06
C LYS A 44 11.17 1.72 5.75
N LYS A 45 9.87 1.71 5.44
CA LYS A 45 8.91 0.73 5.98
C LYS A 45 7.62 0.64 5.17
N LEU A 46 6.89 -0.46 5.35
CA LEU A 46 5.47 -0.57 4.99
C LEU A 46 4.65 0.18 6.03
N GLU A 47 3.74 1.05 5.59
CA GLU A 47 2.86 1.80 6.51
C GLU A 47 1.50 1.15 6.65
N VAL A 48 0.93 0.70 5.53
CA VAL A 48 -0.38 0.04 5.49
C VAL A 48 -0.54 -0.72 4.17
N TYR A 49 -1.32 -1.80 4.20
CA TYR A 49 -1.85 -2.45 3.02
C TYR A 49 -3.35 -2.74 3.16
N PHE A 50 -3.99 -2.87 2.01
CA PHE A 50 -5.40 -3.22 1.84
C PHE A 50 -5.49 -4.43 0.93
N VAL A 51 -6.25 -5.43 1.33
CA VAL A 51 -6.48 -6.66 0.58
C VAL A 51 -7.80 -6.56 -0.15
N THR A 52 -7.81 -6.95 -1.43
CA THR A 52 -9.02 -7.04 -2.26
C THR A 52 -9.10 -8.39 -2.95
N ASN A 53 -10.32 -8.82 -3.28
CA ASN A 53 -10.56 -10.10 -3.96
C ASN A 53 -10.08 -10.09 -5.41
N THR A 54 -10.20 -8.95 -6.10
CA THR A 54 -9.88 -8.83 -7.53
C THR A 54 -8.73 -7.87 -7.81
N LYS A 55 -8.03 -8.11 -8.93
CA LYS A 55 -7.00 -7.19 -9.46
C LYS A 55 -7.59 -5.82 -9.77
N SER A 56 -8.81 -5.80 -10.31
CA SER A 56 -9.52 -4.57 -10.69
C SER A 56 -9.75 -3.67 -9.47
N ASN A 57 -10.21 -4.22 -8.35
CA ASN A 57 -10.42 -3.46 -7.11
C ASN A 57 -9.10 -2.91 -6.56
N ALA A 58 -8.02 -3.71 -6.55
CA ALA A 58 -6.70 -3.23 -6.14
C ALA A 58 -6.20 -2.08 -7.01
N MET A 59 -6.33 -2.18 -8.34
CA MET A 59 -5.89 -1.12 -9.25
C MET A 59 -6.73 0.16 -9.12
N LYS A 60 -8.05 0.04 -8.93
CA LYS A 60 -8.93 1.19 -8.65
C LYS A 60 -8.53 1.89 -7.34
N LEU A 61 -8.30 1.12 -6.30
CA LEU A 61 -7.87 1.62 -4.99
C LEU A 61 -6.50 2.31 -5.09
N GLU A 62 -5.54 1.68 -5.77
CA GLU A 62 -4.21 2.25 -6.02
C GLU A 62 -4.31 3.60 -6.74
N TYR A 63 -5.13 3.66 -7.81
CA TYR A 63 -5.36 4.89 -8.57
C TYR A 63 -5.98 6.00 -7.71
N TYR A 64 -6.98 5.66 -6.90
CA TYR A 64 -7.60 6.60 -5.97
C TYR A 64 -6.57 7.15 -4.98
N ILE A 65 -5.82 6.29 -4.29
CA ILE A 65 -4.81 6.69 -3.31
C ILE A 65 -3.72 7.55 -3.97
N LYS A 66 -3.27 7.21 -5.18
CA LYS A 66 -2.23 7.98 -5.89
C LYS A 66 -2.60 9.46 -6.06
N LYS A 67 -3.88 9.75 -6.36
CA LYS A 67 -4.42 11.12 -6.52
C LYS A 67 -4.57 11.89 -5.22
N LEU A 68 -4.53 11.23 -4.07
CA LEU A 68 -4.67 11.91 -2.78
C LEU A 68 -3.45 12.78 -2.48
N THR A 69 -3.70 13.90 -1.81
CA THR A 69 -2.65 14.75 -1.25
C THR A 69 -1.86 14.00 -0.19
N ARG A 70 -0.63 14.46 0.09
CA ARG A 70 0.20 13.88 1.16
C ARG A 70 -0.55 13.82 2.49
N ASN A 71 -1.24 14.90 2.87
CA ASN A 71 -1.96 14.97 4.14
C ASN A 71 -3.07 13.90 4.21
N LYS A 72 -3.84 13.70 3.13
CA LYS A 72 -4.85 12.63 3.07
C LYS A 72 -4.23 11.24 3.20
N LYS A 73 -3.08 11.00 2.55
CA LYS A 73 -2.34 9.72 2.70
C LYS A 73 -1.87 9.52 4.14
N LEU A 74 -1.38 10.55 4.81
CA LEU A 74 -0.99 10.48 6.23
C LEU A 74 -2.18 10.21 7.14
N SER A 75 -3.35 10.81 6.87
CA SER A 75 -4.59 10.50 7.59
C SER A 75 -4.99 9.03 7.42
N ILE A 76 -4.88 8.48 6.21
CA ILE A 76 -5.12 7.05 5.95
C ILE A 76 -4.11 6.18 6.71
N ILE A 77 -2.83 6.53 6.71
CA ILE A 77 -1.82 5.77 7.48
C ILE A 77 -2.16 5.77 8.98
N LYS A 78 -2.61 6.91 9.53
CA LYS A 78 -2.98 7.04 10.94
C LYS A 78 -4.28 6.29 11.27
N ASN A 79 -5.25 6.28 10.37
CA ASN A 79 -6.52 5.59 10.52
C ASN A 79 -6.97 4.99 9.17
N PRO A 80 -6.52 3.76 8.86
CA PRO A 80 -6.81 3.12 7.57
C PRO A 80 -8.29 2.92 7.28
N SER A 81 -9.12 2.77 8.31
CA SER A 81 -10.57 2.58 8.18
C SER A 81 -11.27 3.76 7.49
N ILE A 82 -10.67 4.96 7.51
CA ILE A 82 -11.17 6.12 6.75
C ILE A 82 -11.32 5.77 5.27
N LEU A 83 -10.36 5.05 4.69
CA LEU A 83 -10.41 4.71 3.28
C LEU A 83 -11.51 3.68 2.98
N ILE A 84 -11.63 2.67 3.83
CA ILE A 84 -12.62 1.59 3.66
C ILE A 84 -14.06 2.12 3.80
N ASN A 85 -14.28 3.08 4.70
CA ASN A 85 -15.59 3.70 4.89
C ASN A 85 -16.02 4.61 3.73
N LEU A 86 -15.11 4.97 2.82
CA LEU A 86 -15.40 5.80 1.64
C LEU A 86 -15.71 4.98 0.39
N ILE A 87 -15.67 3.64 0.48
CA ILE A 87 -15.79 2.74 -0.68
C ILE A 87 -17.04 1.86 -0.50
N ASP A 88 -17.80 1.70 -1.58
CA ASP A 88 -18.92 0.76 -1.62
C ASP A 88 -18.44 -0.69 -1.47
N ASN A 89 -19.24 -1.56 -0.86
CA ASN A 89 -18.86 -2.96 -0.57
C ASN A 89 -17.61 -3.06 0.33
N LYS A 90 -17.55 -2.23 1.37
CA LYS A 90 -16.45 -2.20 2.35
C LYS A 90 -16.02 -3.56 2.92
N GLU A 91 -16.93 -4.54 2.93
CA GLU A 91 -16.69 -5.90 3.44
C GLU A 91 -15.75 -6.71 2.55
N ASP A 92 -15.56 -6.30 1.29
CA ASP A 92 -14.59 -6.90 0.36
C ASP A 92 -13.13 -6.49 0.63
N TYR A 93 -12.89 -5.66 1.65
CA TYR A 93 -11.61 -5.05 1.93
C TYR A 93 -11.11 -5.38 3.33
N ILE A 94 -9.90 -5.93 3.41
CA ILE A 94 -9.22 -6.22 4.69
C ILE A 94 -8.02 -5.28 4.83
N ILE A 95 -7.81 -4.74 6.04
CA ILE A 95 -6.70 -3.85 6.36
C ILE A 95 -5.62 -4.65 7.09
N GLY A 96 -4.35 -4.43 6.73
CA GLY A 96 -3.24 -4.87 7.57
C GLY A 96 -2.06 -3.90 7.50
N ASN A 97 -1.15 -4.04 8.45
CA ASN A 97 -0.02 -3.12 8.65
C ASN A 97 1.31 -3.85 8.91
N GLU A 98 1.28 -5.15 9.21
CA GLU A 98 2.44 -5.99 9.47
C GLU A 98 2.48 -7.17 8.51
N ILE A 99 3.66 -7.48 7.99
CA ILE A 99 3.85 -8.58 7.03
C ILE A 99 3.99 -9.92 7.76
N GLU A 100 4.40 -9.90 9.03
CA GLU A 100 4.63 -11.09 9.87
C GLU A 100 3.35 -11.88 10.16
N GLN A 101 2.18 -11.31 9.89
CA GLN A 101 0.87 -11.96 10.02
C GLN A 101 0.43 -12.71 8.75
N LEU A 102 1.26 -12.74 7.70
CA LEU A 102 0.95 -13.35 6.39
C LEU A 102 1.86 -14.55 6.04
N THR A 103 2.65 -15.03 7.00
CA THR A 103 3.45 -16.26 6.91
C THR A 103 2.72 -17.46 7.49
#